data_AF-A0AAV4R9D5-F1
#
_entry.id   AF-A0AAV4R9D5-F1
#
_cell.length_a   1.000
_cell.length_b   1.000
_cell.length_c   1.000
_cell.angle_alpha   90.00
_cell.angle_beta   90.00
_cell.angle_gamma   90.00
#
_symmetry.space_group_name_H-M   'P 1'
#
loop_
_entity.id
_entity.type
_entity.pdbx_description
1 polymer ?
#
loop_
_entity_poly.entity_id
_entity_poly.type
_entity_poly.pdbx_seq_one_letter_code
_entity_poly.pdbx_strand_id
1 'polypeptide(L)'
;MSVTEKCSLSHVDSKDIIWYIGFILIFCLALKFIRSCWCGLYTCFIADLIGATVDWRKLGRWAVVTGSTDGIGKSYAKALAAKGFNVVLISRTQAKLDAVAEEIVKKYSVETKTIAVDITDDVTIYDKIKKEIENLDIGVLVNNVGMSYQYAEYLTKVKDVEKFADDLIKANIVSCTRMTIMVLPTMEKLRKGVILNVSSLSALSPFPLLSMYSASKVYVNYFTKAIHEEYRRKGIIIQSVLPGFVATNMSKMRPSFNTCTPDAFVKWALKTVGVENQTYGYPVHKLQGYFQELLATYVPESFNLSFNHKMMGDIRRRYYRKYRIVDDEIDFSKNK
;
A
#
# COMPACT_ATOMS: atom_id res chain seq x y z
N MET A 1 42.23 40.55 -53.06
CA MET A 1 41.03 40.17 -52.28
C MET A 1 40.81 38.68 -52.41
N SER A 2 41.21 37.89 -51.42
CA SER A 2 40.37 36.79 -50.94
C SER A 2 40.74 36.54 -49.48
N VAL A 3 39.74 36.71 -48.63
CA VAL A 3 39.79 36.53 -47.18
C VAL A 3 39.69 35.03 -46.94
N THR A 4 40.76 34.40 -46.47
CA THR A 4 40.70 33.06 -45.87
C THR A 4 40.45 33.22 -44.38
N GLU A 5 39.17 33.42 -44.02
CA GLU A 5 38.70 33.21 -42.65
C GLU A 5 38.95 31.74 -42.29
N LYS A 6 40.00 31.49 -41.50
CA LYS A 6 40.11 30.25 -40.74
C LYS A 6 39.00 30.27 -39.68
N CYS A 7 37.89 29.63 -40.00
CA CYS A 7 36.88 29.26 -39.01
C CYS A 7 37.55 28.29 -38.02
N SER A 8 38.05 28.81 -36.90
CA SER A 8 38.52 28.02 -35.78
C SER A 8 37.29 27.40 -35.11
N LEU A 9 36.85 26.25 -35.60
CA LEU A 9 36.01 25.35 -34.81
C LEU A 9 36.81 25.03 -33.55
N SER A 10 36.41 25.64 -32.43
CA SER A 10 36.91 25.31 -31.11
C SER A 10 36.77 23.80 -30.93
N HIS A 11 37.91 23.09 -30.88
CA HIS A 11 37.93 21.69 -30.47
C HIS A 11 37.37 21.64 -29.05
N VAL A 12 36.11 21.21 -28.91
CA VAL A 12 35.53 20.90 -27.61
C VAL A 12 36.35 19.74 -27.05
N ASP A 13 37.07 19.97 -25.96
CA ASP A 13 37.91 18.93 -25.34
C ASP A 13 36.98 17.78 -24.91
N SER A 14 37.40 16.54 -25.15
CA SER A 14 36.65 15.36 -24.69
C SER A 14 36.43 15.38 -23.17
N LYS A 15 37.32 16.04 -22.42
CA LYS A 15 37.16 16.29 -20.99
C LYS A 15 36.00 17.24 -20.68
N ASP A 16 35.82 18.28 -21.49
CA ASP A 16 34.71 19.23 -21.35
C ASP A 16 33.38 18.52 -21.60
N ILE A 17 33.31 17.66 -22.62
CA ILE A 17 32.11 16.87 -22.93
C ILE A 17 31.75 15.96 -21.74
N ILE A 18 32.72 15.23 -21.18
CA ILE A 18 32.49 14.37 -20.02
C ILE A 18 32.02 15.19 -18.81
N TRP A 19 32.63 16.36 -18.59
CA TRP A 19 32.23 17.26 -17.50
C TRP A 19 30.80 17.77 -17.68
N TYR A 20 30.42 18.21 -18.89
CA TYR A 20 29.05 18.66 -19.18
C TYR A 20 28.02 17.52 -19.02
N ILE A 21 28.33 16.30 -19.48
CA ILE A 21 27.46 15.14 -19.28
C ILE A 21 27.30 14.86 -17.78
N GLY A 22 28.40 14.85 -17.02
CA GLY A 22 28.38 14.66 -15.57
C GLY A 22 27.57 15.74 -14.85
N PHE A 23 27.76 17.00 -15.23
CA PHE A 23 27.02 18.14 -14.68
C PHE A 23 25.52 18.03 -14.98
N ILE A 24 25.13 17.73 -16.23
CA ILE A 24 23.72 17.56 -16.61
C ILE A 24 23.10 16.40 -15.81
N LEU A 25 23.81 15.29 -15.63
CA LEU A 25 23.32 14.14 -14.85
C LEU A 25 23.09 14.52 -13.38
N ILE A 26 24.09 15.14 -12.72
CA ILE A 26 23.99 15.58 -11.33
C ILE A 26 22.86 16.61 -11.17
N PHE A 27 22.75 17.56 -12.11
CA PHE A 27 21.70 18.56 -12.12
C PHE A 27 20.31 17.93 -12.26
N CYS A 28 20.14 16.97 -13.18
CA CYS A 28 18.89 16.21 -13.33
C CYS A 28 18.53 15.44 -12.05
N LEU A 29 19.51 14.82 -11.39
CA LEU A 29 19.31 14.12 -10.12
C LEU A 29 18.92 15.09 -8.99
N ALA A 30 19.59 16.25 -8.90
CA ALA A 30 19.27 17.29 -7.93
C ALA A 30 17.85 17.84 -8.14
N LEU A 31 17.43 18.12 -9.37
CA LEU A 31 16.06 18.54 -9.67
C LEU A 31 15.02 17.48 -9.30
N LYS A 32 15.28 16.20 -9.58
CA LYS A 32 14.41 15.11 -9.14
C LYS A 32 14.31 15.04 -7.62
N PHE A 33 15.43 15.21 -6.92
CA PHE A 33 15.49 15.21 -5.45
C PHE A 33 14.73 16.40 -4.86
N ILE A 34 14.96 17.62 -5.37
CA ILE A 34 14.24 18.84 -4.94
C ILE A 34 12.74 18.69 -5.18
N ARG A 35 12.34 18.21 -6.37
CA ARG A 35 10.93 17.93 -6.66
C ARG A 35 10.35 16.91 -5.68
N SER A 36 11.08 15.84 -5.38
CA SER A 36 10.63 14.82 -4.41
C SER A 36 10.47 15.42 -3.01
N CYS A 37 11.44 16.20 -2.54
CA CYS A 37 11.37 16.90 -1.26
C CYS A 37 10.19 17.86 -1.20
N TRP A 38 9.96 18.63 -2.27
CA TRP A 38 8.82 19.54 -2.39
C TRP A 38 7.49 18.79 -2.38
N CYS A 39 7.37 17.72 -3.17
CA CYS A 39 6.18 16.87 -3.16
C CYS A 39 5.94 16.27 -1.76
N GLY A 40 7.00 15.83 -1.07
CA GLY A 40 6.94 15.35 0.31
C GLY A 40 6.43 16.42 1.28
N LEU A 41 7.04 17.60 1.25
CA LEU A 41 6.64 18.74 2.09
C LEU A 41 5.18 19.13 1.83
N TYR A 42 4.80 19.24 0.56
CA TYR A 42 3.45 19.61 0.15
C TYR A 42 2.42 18.60 0.64
N THR A 43 2.60 17.32 0.32
CA THR A 43 1.64 16.25 0.63
C THR A 43 1.53 15.95 2.12
N CYS A 44 2.63 16.02 2.88
CA CYS A 44 2.61 15.74 4.30
C CYS A 44 2.09 16.93 5.12
N PHE A 45 2.44 18.17 4.76
CA PHE A 45 2.22 19.32 5.64
C PHE A 45 1.31 20.39 5.04
N ILE A 46 1.38 20.67 3.73
CA ILE A 46 0.71 21.84 3.14
C ILE A 46 -0.69 21.49 2.61
N ALA A 47 -0.85 20.36 1.92
CA ALA A 47 -2.06 20.03 1.18
C ALA A 47 -3.31 19.95 2.06
N ASP A 48 -3.19 19.35 3.25
CA ASP A 48 -4.26 19.30 4.26
C ASP A 48 -4.57 20.69 4.85
N LEU A 49 -3.54 21.53 5.07
CA LEU A 49 -3.71 22.88 5.61
C LEU A 49 -4.46 23.82 4.66
N ILE A 50 -4.22 23.70 3.36
CA ILE A 50 -4.87 24.54 2.34
C ILE A 50 -6.19 23.92 1.81
N GLY A 51 -6.63 22.79 2.36
CA GLY A 51 -7.86 22.11 1.95
C GLY A 51 -7.81 21.47 0.56
N ALA A 52 -6.62 21.13 0.06
CA ALA A 52 -6.43 20.45 -1.22
C ALA A 52 -6.75 18.93 -1.17
N THR A 53 -6.94 18.38 0.03
CA THR A 53 -7.39 16.99 0.22
C THR A 53 -8.87 16.83 -0.14
N VAL A 54 -9.32 15.57 -0.30
CA VAL A 54 -10.74 15.28 -0.54
C VAL A 54 -11.66 15.92 0.51
N ASP A 55 -12.75 16.54 0.05
CA ASP A 55 -13.82 17.00 0.92
C ASP A 55 -14.71 15.82 1.30
N TRP A 56 -14.38 15.20 2.43
CA TRP A 56 -15.06 14.03 2.98
C TRP A 56 -16.58 14.21 3.11
N ARG A 57 -17.07 15.44 3.33
CA ARG A 57 -18.50 15.76 3.51
C ARG A 57 -19.30 15.69 2.21
N LYS A 58 -18.64 15.76 1.06
CA LYS A 58 -19.28 15.71 -0.26
C LYS A 58 -19.43 14.28 -0.80
N LEU A 59 -18.90 13.28 -0.09
CA LEU A 59 -18.98 11.87 -0.48
C LEU A 59 -20.35 11.26 -0.10
N GLY A 60 -20.51 9.96 -0.30
CA GLY A 60 -21.67 9.22 0.23
C GLY A 60 -21.59 9.04 1.76
N ARG A 61 -22.72 8.75 2.41
CA ARG A 61 -22.81 8.66 3.89
C ARG A 61 -22.09 7.46 4.52
N TRP A 62 -21.86 6.39 3.76
CA TRP A 62 -21.32 5.13 4.27
C TRP A 62 -19.89 4.86 3.82
N ALA A 63 -19.08 4.33 4.72
CA ALA A 63 -17.75 3.78 4.46
C ALA A 63 -17.77 2.26 4.63
N VAL A 64 -17.27 1.52 3.64
CA VAL A 64 -17.09 0.06 3.72
C VAL A 64 -15.62 -0.26 3.99
N VAL A 65 -15.34 -1.03 5.04
CA VAL A 65 -13.96 -1.38 5.44
C VAL A 65 -13.82 -2.88 5.58
N THR A 66 -12.94 -3.48 4.78
CA THR A 66 -12.60 -4.91 4.88
C THR A 66 -11.43 -5.16 5.84
N GLY A 67 -11.48 -6.25 6.60
CA GLY A 67 -10.48 -6.53 7.65
C GLY A 67 -10.55 -5.50 8.78
N SER A 68 -11.75 -5.03 9.13
CA SER A 68 -11.99 -3.91 10.05
C SER A 68 -11.92 -4.24 11.54
N THR A 69 -11.61 -5.47 11.92
CA THR A 69 -11.61 -5.90 13.33
C THR A 69 -10.27 -5.71 14.05
N ASP A 70 -9.20 -5.42 13.32
CA ASP A 70 -7.87 -5.21 13.88
C ASP A 70 -6.99 -4.32 12.99
N GLY A 71 -5.86 -3.85 13.54
CA GLY A 71 -4.80 -3.19 12.79
C GLY A 71 -5.26 -1.98 11.97
N ILE A 72 -4.71 -1.85 10.76
CA ILE A 72 -4.95 -0.72 9.86
C ILE A 72 -6.44 -0.58 9.52
N GLY A 73 -7.14 -1.69 9.27
CA GLY A 73 -8.57 -1.68 8.95
C GLY A 73 -9.43 -1.15 10.09
N LYS A 74 -9.19 -1.59 11.34
CA LYS A 74 -9.88 -1.05 12.52
C LYS A 74 -9.63 0.45 12.69
N SER A 75 -8.40 0.90 12.47
CA SER A 75 -8.05 2.32 12.54
C SER A 75 -8.72 3.14 11.43
N TYR A 76 -8.82 2.63 10.20
CA TYR A 76 -9.59 3.27 9.11
C TYR A 76 -11.07 3.38 9.47
N ALA A 77 -11.68 2.30 9.96
CA ALA A 77 -13.08 2.32 10.38
C ALA A 77 -13.36 3.41 11.42
N LYS A 78 -12.52 3.49 12.46
CA LYS A 78 -12.63 4.54 13.50
C LYS A 78 -12.39 5.94 12.96
N ALA A 79 -11.38 6.12 12.10
CA ALA A 79 -11.03 7.42 11.56
C ALA A 79 -12.09 7.95 10.58
N LEU A 80 -12.75 7.07 9.83
CA LEU A 80 -13.87 7.41 8.96
C LEU A 80 -15.13 7.71 9.77
N ALA A 81 -15.41 6.94 10.83
CA ALA A 81 -16.48 7.28 11.78
C ALA A 81 -16.26 8.66 12.43
N ALA A 82 -15.04 8.99 12.83
CA ALA A 82 -14.68 10.31 13.36
C ALA A 82 -14.89 11.46 12.35
N LYS A 83 -14.95 11.13 11.05
CA LYS A 83 -15.28 12.08 9.96
C LYS A 83 -16.78 12.14 9.65
N GLY A 84 -17.61 11.41 10.40
CA GLY A 84 -19.07 11.42 10.26
C GLY A 84 -19.65 10.35 9.33
N PHE A 85 -18.86 9.37 8.88
CA PHE A 85 -19.38 8.26 8.07
C PHE A 85 -20.02 7.20 8.96
N ASN A 86 -21.16 6.67 8.51
CA ASN A 86 -21.62 5.37 8.96
C ASN A 86 -20.67 4.29 8.42
N VAL A 87 -20.45 3.20 9.16
CA VAL A 87 -19.40 2.24 8.81
C VAL A 87 -19.94 0.82 8.63
N VAL A 88 -19.74 0.26 7.43
CA VAL A 88 -19.88 -1.17 7.18
C VAL A 88 -18.56 -1.87 7.52
N LEU A 89 -18.58 -2.71 8.54
CA LEU A 89 -17.46 -3.48 9.04
C LEU A 89 -17.51 -4.90 8.48
N ILE A 90 -16.50 -5.30 7.72
CA ILE A 90 -16.42 -6.63 7.12
C ILE A 90 -15.20 -7.36 7.67
N SER A 91 -15.41 -8.53 8.28
CA SER A 91 -14.36 -9.42 8.81
C SER A 91 -14.92 -10.81 9.08
N ARG A 92 -14.07 -11.75 9.50
CA ARG A 92 -14.44 -13.15 9.74
C ARG A 92 -15.27 -13.39 10.99
N THR A 93 -14.93 -12.72 12.09
CA THR A 93 -15.47 -13.06 13.41
C THR A 93 -16.52 -12.05 13.85
N GLN A 94 -17.78 -12.49 13.94
CA GLN A 94 -18.91 -11.63 14.33
C GLN A 94 -18.69 -10.95 15.69
N ALA A 95 -18.31 -11.69 16.73
CA ALA A 95 -18.06 -11.11 18.05
C ALA A 95 -17.00 -9.98 18.05
N LYS A 96 -15.99 -10.05 17.18
CA LYS A 96 -15.00 -8.97 17.04
C LYS A 96 -15.56 -7.78 16.27
N LEU A 97 -16.43 -8.03 15.29
CA LEU A 97 -17.13 -6.99 14.56
C LEU A 97 -18.05 -6.21 15.50
N ASP A 98 -18.83 -6.91 16.33
CA ASP A 98 -19.75 -6.32 17.31
C ASP A 98 -18.99 -5.42 18.29
N ALA A 99 -17.87 -5.90 18.85
CA ALA A 99 -17.05 -5.10 19.76
C ALA A 99 -16.50 -3.82 19.11
N VAL A 100 -16.11 -3.87 17.82
CA VAL A 100 -15.65 -2.67 17.09
C VAL A 100 -16.82 -1.75 16.72
N ALA A 101 -17.97 -2.31 16.37
CA ALA A 101 -19.19 -1.58 16.07
C ALA A 101 -19.64 -0.77 17.29
N GLU A 102 -19.77 -1.42 18.45
CA GLU A 102 -20.12 -0.79 19.72
C GLU A 102 -19.13 0.34 20.09
N GLU A 103 -17.83 0.09 19.92
CA GLU A 103 -16.80 1.09 20.17
C GLU A 103 -16.99 2.34 19.28
N ILE A 104 -17.31 2.14 18.00
CA ILE A 104 -17.54 3.21 17.03
C ILE A 104 -18.82 3.99 17.34
N VAL A 105 -19.94 3.30 17.54
CA VAL A 105 -21.25 3.90 17.84
C VAL A 105 -21.14 4.75 19.11
N LYS A 106 -20.55 4.19 20.18
CA LYS A 106 -20.41 4.88 21.48
C LYS A 106 -19.55 6.14 21.38
N LYS A 107 -18.54 6.15 20.52
CA LYS A 107 -17.55 7.24 20.46
C LYS A 107 -17.91 8.34 19.47
N TYR A 108 -18.58 8.01 18.36
CA TYR A 108 -18.76 8.93 17.24
C TYR A 108 -20.22 9.21 16.88
N SER A 109 -21.19 8.53 17.51
CA SER A 109 -22.63 8.71 17.25
C SER A 109 -23.02 8.51 15.79
N VAL A 110 -22.37 7.56 15.12
CA VAL A 110 -22.68 7.12 13.74
C VAL A 110 -23.30 5.72 13.75
N GLU A 111 -23.92 5.32 12.64
CA GLU A 111 -24.42 3.96 12.48
C GLU A 111 -23.32 2.99 12.04
N THR A 112 -23.47 1.73 12.43
CA THR A 112 -22.58 0.64 12.00
C THR A 112 -23.37 -0.54 11.48
N LYS A 113 -22.85 -1.20 10.45
CA LYS A 113 -23.36 -2.47 9.93
C LYS A 113 -22.23 -3.50 9.91
N THR A 114 -22.47 -4.70 10.42
CA THR A 114 -21.46 -5.76 10.46
C THR A 114 -21.77 -6.85 9.44
N ILE A 115 -20.77 -7.32 8.71
CA ILE A 115 -20.91 -8.45 7.78
C ILE A 115 -19.82 -9.47 8.10
N ALA A 116 -20.21 -10.57 8.76
CA ALA A 116 -19.33 -11.70 9.00
C ALA A 116 -19.24 -12.60 7.77
N VAL A 117 -18.04 -12.66 7.19
CA VAL A 117 -17.67 -13.52 6.04
C VAL A 117 -16.17 -13.84 6.12
N ASP A 118 -15.78 -15.05 5.71
CA ASP A 118 -14.39 -15.32 5.36
C ASP A 118 -14.15 -15.01 3.89
N ILE A 119 -13.15 -14.17 3.62
CA ILE A 119 -12.85 -13.70 2.27
C ILE A 119 -12.18 -14.79 1.42
N THR A 120 -11.70 -15.86 2.06
CA THR A 120 -11.11 -17.03 1.41
C THR A 120 -12.14 -18.10 1.05
N ASP A 121 -13.39 -17.95 1.50
CA ASP A 121 -14.49 -18.84 1.15
C ASP A 121 -14.84 -18.71 -0.34
N ASP A 122 -15.85 -19.46 -0.76
CA ASP A 122 -16.35 -19.44 -2.13
C ASP A 122 -16.80 -18.03 -2.57
N VAL A 123 -16.69 -17.75 -3.87
CA VAL A 123 -16.99 -16.43 -4.45
C VAL A 123 -18.44 -15.98 -4.22
N THR A 124 -19.36 -16.89 -3.88
CA THR A 124 -20.74 -16.57 -3.47
C THR A 124 -20.83 -15.64 -2.25
N ILE A 125 -19.78 -15.52 -1.42
CA ILE A 125 -19.76 -14.52 -0.32
C ILE A 125 -19.97 -13.08 -0.82
N TYR A 126 -19.53 -12.76 -2.06
CA TYR A 126 -19.66 -11.42 -2.60
C TYR A 126 -21.12 -11.08 -2.93
N ASP A 127 -21.97 -12.06 -3.20
CA ASP A 127 -23.40 -11.86 -3.41
C ASP A 127 -24.09 -11.46 -2.10
N LYS A 128 -23.70 -12.11 -0.98
CA LYS A 128 -24.14 -11.72 0.37
C LYS A 128 -23.70 -10.29 0.69
N ILE A 129 -22.43 -9.95 0.47
CA ILE A 129 -21.93 -8.59 0.74
C ILE A 129 -22.68 -7.56 -0.11
N LYS A 130 -22.87 -7.85 -1.41
CA LYS A 130 -23.58 -6.96 -2.33
C LYS A 130 -24.98 -6.65 -1.85
N LYS A 131 -25.75 -7.70 -1.50
CA LYS A 131 -27.12 -7.56 -0.98
C LYS A 131 -27.15 -6.70 0.29
N GLU A 132 -26.17 -6.84 1.18
CA GLU A 132 -26.13 -6.07 2.42
C GLU A 132 -25.81 -4.58 2.21
N ILE A 133 -25.15 -4.20 1.12
CA ILE A 133 -24.74 -2.81 0.87
C ILE A 133 -25.49 -2.11 -0.27
N GLU A 134 -26.36 -2.82 -1.01
CA GLU A 134 -26.96 -2.33 -2.26
C GLU A 134 -27.76 -1.02 -2.12
N ASN A 135 -28.38 -0.79 -0.96
CA ASN A 135 -29.21 0.38 -0.67
C ASN A 135 -28.45 1.48 0.10
N LEU A 136 -27.14 1.32 0.29
CA LEU A 136 -26.33 2.28 1.03
C LEU A 136 -25.67 3.28 0.07
N ASP A 137 -25.67 4.56 0.45
CA ASP A 137 -24.92 5.61 -0.25
C ASP A 137 -23.43 5.50 0.12
N ILE A 138 -22.71 4.59 -0.55
CA ILE A 138 -21.29 4.32 -0.28
C ILE A 138 -20.42 5.44 -0.83
N GLY A 139 -19.77 6.18 0.07
CA GLY A 139 -18.81 7.23 -0.25
C GLY A 139 -17.36 6.76 -0.24
N VAL A 140 -17.03 5.76 0.58
CA VAL A 140 -15.66 5.28 0.77
C VAL A 140 -15.62 3.75 0.79
N LEU A 141 -14.67 3.16 0.07
CA LEU A 141 -14.28 1.75 0.22
C LEU A 141 -12.82 1.69 0.66
N VAL A 142 -12.53 0.91 1.70
CA VAL A 142 -11.17 0.57 2.14
C VAL A 142 -10.98 -0.94 1.98
N ASN A 143 -10.28 -1.32 0.91
CA ASN A 143 -9.82 -2.68 0.68
C ASN A 143 -8.54 -2.93 1.47
N ASN A 144 -8.72 -3.38 2.72
CA ASN A 144 -7.61 -3.61 3.65
C ASN A 144 -7.41 -5.10 4.00
N VAL A 145 -8.45 -5.94 3.90
CA VAL A 145 -8.31 -7.37 4.18
C VAL A 145 -7.16 -7.97 3.37
N GLY A 146 -6.40 -8.85 4.01
CA GLY A 146 -5.32 -9.55 3.34
C GLY A 146 -4.64 -10.58 4.23
N MET A 147 -3.83 -11.41 3.60
CA MET A 147 -3.03 -12.45 4.21
C MET A 147 -1.56 -12.27 3.83
N SER A 148 -0.69 -12.65 4.74
CA SER A 148 0.76 -12.75 4.52
C SER A 148 1.26 -14.05 5.12
N TYR A 149 2.54 -14.33 4.96
CA TYR A 149 3.18 -15.50 5.55
C TYR A 149 3.18 -15.36 7.07
N GLN A 150 3.12 -16.49 7.78
CA GLN A 150 3.22 -16.49 9.25
C GLN A 150 4.59 -15.96 9.72
N TYR A 151 5.62 -16.22 8.91
CA TYR A 151 7.01 -15.79 9.00
C TYR A 151 7.68 -16.00 7.63
N ALA A 152 8.84 -15.39 7.39
CA ALA A 152 9.57 -15.55 6.12
C ALA A 152 9.98 -17.02 5.92
N GLU A 153 9.60 -17.64 4.81
CA GLU A 153 9.87 -19.07 4.54
C GLU A 153 10.03 -19.36 3.05
N TYR A 154 10.81 -20.40 2.73
CA TYR A 154 10.91 -20.94 1.38
C TYR A 154 9.59 -21.54 0.94
N LEU A 155 9.23 -21.36 -0.34
CA LEU A 155 7.95 -21.80 -0.89
C LEU A 155 7.68 -23.30 -0.65
N THR A 156 8.71 -24.14 -0.79
CA THR A 156 8.65 -25.60 -0.58
C THR A 156 8.46 -26.01 0.88
N LYS A 157 8.68 -25.10 1.84
CA LYS A 157 8.55 -25.34 3.29
C LYS A 157 7.30 -24.69 3.88
N VAL A 158 6.53 -23.96 3.07
CA VAL A 158 5.24 -23.42 3.52
C VAL A 158 4.27 -24.57 3.74
N LYS A 159 3.71 -24.64 4.95
CA LYS A 159 2.69 -25.65 5.29
C LYS A 159 1.43 -25.44 4.45
N ASP A 160 0.87 -26.53 3.92
CA ASP A 160 -0.35 -26.54 3.09
C ASP A 160 -0.27 -25.51 1.95
N VAL A 161 0.87 -25.47 1.24
CA VAL A 161 1.24 -24.39 0.31
C VAL A 161 0.21 -24.11 -0.77
N GLU A 162 -0.45 -25.13 -1.33
CA GLU A 162 -1.49 -24.92 -2.36
C GLU A 162 -2.69 -24.19 -1.77
N LYS A 163 -3.19 -24.64 -0.62
CA LYS A 163 -4.29 -23.96 0.09
C LYS A 163 -3.89 -22.54 0.49
N PHE A 164 -2.69 -22.35 1.02
CA PHE A 164 -2.19 -21.02 1.38
C PHE A 164 -2.07 -20.09 0.18
N ALA A 165 -1.64 -20.60 -0.98
CA ALA A 165 -1.58 -19.85 -2.22
C ALA A 165 -2.98 -19.39 -2.66
N ASP A 166 -3.95 -20.30 -2.68
CA ASP A 166 -5.34 -19.99 -3.03
C ASP A 166 -5.96 -18.97 -2.06
N ASP A 167 -5.80 -19.18 -0.75
CA ASP A 167 -6.29 -18.26 0.28
C ASP A 167 -5.65 -16.87 0.14
N LEU A 168 -4.34 -16.79 -0.12
CA LEU A 168 -3.63 -15.52 -0.28
C LEU A 168 -4.09 -14.78 -1.54
N ILE A 169 -4.27 -15.49 -2.66
CA ILE A 169 -4.79 -14.91 -3.91
C ILE A 169 -6.21 -14.40 -3.68
N LYS A 170 -7.09 -15.21 -3.07
CA LYS A 170 -8.46 -14.78 -2.75
C LYS A 170 -8.48 -13.55 -1.84
N ALA A 171 -7.71 -13.58 -0.76
CA ALA A 171 -7.71 -12.52 0.24
C ALA A 171 -7.06 -11.23 -0.24
N ASN A 172 -5.99 -11.27 -1.03
CA ASN A 172 -5.25 -10.06 -1.43
C ASN A 172 -5.68 -9.53 -2.80
N ILE A 173 -6.01 -10.41 -3.75
CA ILE A 173 -6.27 -10.05 -5.16
C ILE A 173 -7.77 -10.03 -5.40
N VAL A 174 -8.43 -11.18 -5.26
CA VAL A 174 -9.85 -11.34 -5.64
C VAL A 174 -10.73 -10.40 -4.82
N SER A 175 -10.49 -10.30 -3.51
CA SER A 175 -11.25 -9.42 -2.62
C SER A 175 -11.20 -7.95 -3.04
N CYS A 176 -10.00 -7.43 -3.28
CA CYS A 176 -9.77 -6.05 -3.70
C CYS A 176 -10.53 -5.75 -5.00
N THR A 177 -10.43 -6.66 -5.97
CA THR A 177 -11.07 -6.51 -7.28
C THR A 177 -12.58 -6.61 -7.19
N ARG A 178 -13.12 -7.61 -6.49
CA ARG A 178 -14.57 -7.83 -6.36
C ARG A 178 -15.26 -6.72 -5.59
N MET A 179 -14.68 -6.26 -4.48
CA MET A 179 -15.22 -5.14 -3.71
C MET A 179 -15.17 -3.83 -4.50
N THR A 180 -14.10 -3.62 -5.27
CA THR A 180 -14.00 -2.45 -6.17
C THR A 180 -15.10 -2.47 -7.23
N ILE A 181 -15.26 -3.59 -7.96
CA ILE A 181 -16.31 -3.77 -8.97
C ILE A 181 -17.72 -3.54 -8.38
N MET A 182 -17.92 -3.93 -7.12
CA MET A 182 -19.21 -3.82 -6.46
C MET A 182 -19.66 -2.37 -6.22
N VAL A 183 -18.75 -1.49 -5.83
CA VAL A 183 -19.08 -0.10 -5.46
C VAL A 183 -18.90 0.90 -6.62
N LEU A 184 -17.99 0.59 -7.55
CA LEU A 184 -17.54 1.53 -8.57
C LEU A 184 -18.66 2.03 -9.51
N PRO A 185 -19.62 1.21 -9.98
CA PRO A 185 -20.68 1.68 -10.86
C PRO A 185 -21.56 2.77 -10.23
N THR A 186 -21.89 2.62 -8.95
CA THR A 186 -22.68 3.61 -8.21
C THR A 186 -21.88 4.89 -7.98
N MET A 187 -20.61 4.77 -7.57
CA MET A 187 -19.73 5.93 -7.39
C MET A 187 -19.54 6.69 -8.71
N GLU A 188 -19.38 5.98 -9.84
CA GLU A 188 -19.26 6.55 -11.18
C GLU A 188 -20.52 7.31 -11.59
N LYS A 189 -21.70 6.70 -11.42
CA LYS A 189 -22.99 7.35 -11.70
C LYS A 189 -23.16 8.65 -10.90
N LEU A 190 -22.74 8.66 -9.64
CA LEU A 190 -22.82 9.82 -8.76
C LEU A 190 -21.65 10.80 -8.93
N ARG A 191 -20.63 10.43 -9.72
CA ARG A 191 -19.37 11.17 -9.92
C ARG A 191 -18.67 11.56 -8.62
N LYS A 192 -18.80 10.72 -7.59
CA LYS A 192 -18.19 10.92 -6.27
C LYS A 192 -17.87 9.56 -5.65
N GLY A 193 -16.69 9.45 -5.04
CA GLY A 193 -16.31 8.25 -4.30
C GLY A 193 -14.81 8.18 -4.06
N VAL A 194 -14.43 7.49 -3.00
CA VAL A 194 -13.04 7.20 -2.65
C VAL A 194 -12.84 5.69 -2.51
N ILE A 195 -11.85 5.13 -3.19
CA ILE A 195 -11.43 3.74 -3.03
C ILE A 195 -9.97 3.73 -2.58
N LEU A 196 -9.71 3.18 -1.39
CA LEU A 196 -8.39 3.02 -0.81
C LEU A 196 -8.01 1.53 -0.85
N ASN A 197 -7.03 1.19 -1.68
CA ASN A 197 -6.55 -0.18 -1.83
C ASN A 197 -5.23 -0.35 -1.10
N VAL A 198 -5.22 -1.14 -0.03
CA VAL A 198 -4.04 -1.33 0.82
C VAL A 198 -3.10 -2.37 0.21
N SER A 199 -2.05 -1.86 -0.43
CA SER A 199 -0.90 -2.60 -0.92
C SER A 199 0.16 -2.78 0.18
N SER A 200 1.45 -2.56 -0.12
CA SER A 200 2.61 -2.71 0.77
C SER A 200 3.85 -2.09 0.12
N LEU A 201 4.85 -1.67 0.90
CA LEU A 201 6.20 -1.38 0.39
C LEU A 201 6.82 -2.57 -0.38
N SER A 202 6.39 -3.80 -0.07
CA SER A 202 6.80 -4.99 -0.80
C SER A 202 6.30 -5.05 -2.25
N ALA A 203 5.50 -4.08 -2.70
CA ALA A 203 5.11 -3.92 -4.10
C ALA A 203 6.16 -3.19 -4.94
N LEU A 204 7.19 -2.59 -4.33
CA LEU A 204 8.20 -1.81 -5.05
C LEU A 204 9.38 -2.64 -5.54
N SER A 205 9.60 -3.83 -4.98
CA SER A 205 10.64 -4.76 -5.39
C SER A 205 10.28 -6.19 -4.96
N PRO A 206 10.88 -7.24 -5.53
CA PRO A 206 10.65 -8.60 -5.06
C PRO A 206 11.19 -8.82 -3.64
N PHE A 207 10.45 -9.58 -2.82
CA PHE A 207 10.86 -10.01 -1.48
C PHE A 207 10.97 -11.53 -1.41
N PRO A 208 12.18 -12.10 -1.55
CA PRO A 208 12.41 -13.53 -1.33
C PRO A 208 11.91 -13.98 0.04
N LEU A 209 11.43 -15.22 0.14
CA LEU A 209 10.78 -15.79 1.34
C LEU A 209 9.40 -15.17 1.70
N LEU A 210 8.91 -14.22 0.90
CA LEU A 210 7.54 -13.67 0.93
C LEU A 210 6.96 -13.55 -0.49
N SER A 211 7.40 -14.42 -1.41
CA SER A 211 7.22 -14.28 -2.86
C SER A 211 5.77 -14.01 -3.27
N MET A 212 4.85 -14.90 -2.86
CA MET A 212 3.41 -14.77 -3.16
C MET A 212 2.80 -13.49 -2.58
N TYR A 213 3.22 -13.09 -1.38
CA TYR A 213 2.73 -11.86 -0.76
C TYR A 213 3.20 -10.64 -1.55
N SER A 214 4.50 -10.52 -1.83
CA SER A 214 5.02 -9.38 -2.63
C SER A 214 4.34 -9.29 -3.99
N ALA A 215 4.19 -10.41 -4.71
CA ALA A 215 3.52 -10.45 -6.01
C ALA A 215 2.06 -9.98 -5.92
N SER A 216 1.31 -10.44 -4.92
CA SER A 216 -0.07 -10.01 -4.72
C SER A 216 -0.20 -8.50 -4.44
N LYS A 217 0.79 -7.90 -3.78
CA LYS A 217 0.80 -6.46 -3.49
C LYS A 217 1.22 -5.62 -4.70
N VAL A 218 2.04 -6.16 -5.60
CA VAL A 218 2.27 -5.57 -6.94
C VAL A 218 0.96 -5.52 -7.72
N TYR A 219 0.18 -6.62 -7.75
CA TYR A 219 -1.15 -6.62 -8.39
C TYR A 219 -2.02 -5.49 -7.86
N VAL A 220 -2.19 -5.40 -6.53
CA VAL A 220 -3.04 -4.37 -5.92
C VAL A 220 -2.55 -2.97 -6.28
N ASN A 221 -1.23 -2.72 -6.28
CA ASN A 221 -0.67 -1.42 -6.64
C ASN A 221 -0.99 -1.06 -8.11
N TYR A 222 -0.68 -1.95 -9.05
CA TYR A 222 -0.86 -1.67 -10.48
C TYR A 222 -2.33 -1.64 -10.88
N PHE A 223 -3.16 -2.55 -10.36
CA PHE A 223 -4.61 -2.50 -10.52
C PHE A 223 -5.16 -1.13 -10.10
N THR A 224 -4.76 -0.65 -8.92
CA THR A 224 -5.22 0.63 -8.38
C THR A 224 -4.79 1.82 -9.24
N LYS A 225 -3.54 1.83 -9.71
CA LYS A 225 -3.02 2.91 -10.56
C LYS A 225 -3.72 2.96 -11.92
N ALA A 226 -3.98 1.79 -12.52
CA ALA A 226 -4.69 1.71 -13.79
C ALA A 226 -6.12 2.25 -13.67
N ILE A 227 -6.90 1.74 -12.72
CA ILE A 227 -8.29 2.19 -12.54
C ILE A 227 -8.36 3.64 -12.04
N HIS A 228 -7.38 4.13 -11.29
CA HIS A 228 -7.33 5.56 -10.98
C HIS A 228 -7.35 6.40 -12.26
N GLU A 229 -6.53 6.07 -13.26
CA GLU A 229 -6.47 6.82 -14.51
C GLU A 229 -7.79 6.72 -15.30
N GLU A 230 -8.40 5.53 -15.33
CA GLU A 230 -9.68 5.30 -16.01
C GLU A 230 -10.84 6.14 -15.42
N TYR A 231 -10.83 6.36 -14.09
CA TYR A 231 -11.96 6.97 -13.38
C TYR A 231 -11.69 8.36 -12.79
N ARG A 232 -10.45 8.89 -12.81
CA ARG A 232 -10.12 10.21 -12.23
C ARG A 232 -10.97 11.35 -12.81
N ARG A 233 -11.21 11.32 -14.14
CA ARG A 233 -12.03 12.34 -14.84
C ARG A 233 -13.54 12.15 -14.61
N LYS A 234 -13.92 11.02 -14.02
CA LYS A 234 -15.29 10.69 -13.61
C LYS A 234 -15.58 11.09 -12.16
N GLY A 235 -14.65 11.75 -11.47
CA GLY A 235 -14.83 12.24 -10.10
C GLY A 235 -14.57 11.20 -9.00
N ILE A 236 -13.95 10.06 -9.35
CA ILE A 236 -13.58 9.00 -8.41
C ILE A 236 -12.12 9.17 -8.03
N ILE A 237 -11.82 9.13 -6.73
CA ILE A 237 -10.46 9.08 -6.21
C ILE A 237 -10.15 7.63 -5.87
N ILE A 238 -9.24 7.01 -6.60
CA ILE A 238 -8.76 5.66 -6.30
C ILE A 238 -7.28 5.76 -5.94
N GLN A 239 -6.89 5.35 -4.73
CA GLN A 239 -5.55 5.54 -4.20
C GLN A 239 -4.93 4.21 -3.75
N SER A 240 -3.68 3.99 -4.13
CA SER A 240 -2.89 2.86 -3.62
C SER A 240 -2.16 3.26 -2.34
N VAL A 241 -2.29 2.45 -1.30
CA VAL A 241 -1.70 2.70 0.02
C VAL A 241 -0.63 1.65 0.28
N LEU A 242 0.65 2.05 0.36
CA LEU A 242 1.82 1.17 0.49
C LEU A 242 2.43 1.30 1.89
N PRO A 243 1.82 0.68 2.92
CA PRO A 243 2.41 0.69 4.26
C PRO A 243 3.77 -0.03 4.26
N GLY A 244 4.70 0.53 5.02
CA GLY A 244 5.80 -0.23 5.59
C GLY A 244 5.35 -1.02 6.81
N PHE A 245 6.25 -1.18 7.76
CA PHE A 245 5.96 -1.93 8.98
C PHE A 245 5.00 -1.15 9.91
N VAL A 246 3.80 -1.71 10.13
CA VAL A 246 2.79 -1.18 11.07
C VAL A 246 2.52 -2.21 12.16
N ALA A 247 2.50 -1.78 13.42
CA ALA A 247 2.28 -2.64 14.59
C ALA A 247 0.86 -3.23 14.60
N THR A 248 0.69 -4.36 13.94
CA THR A 248 -0.56 -5.12 13.79
C THR A 248 -0.34 -6.59 14.13
N ASN A 249 -1.42 -7.35 14.36
CA ASN A 249 -1.31 -8.81 14.56
C ASN A 249 -0.68 -9.53 13.36
N MET A 250 -0.90 -9.04 12.14
CA MET A 250 -0.26 -9.60 10.93
C MET A 250 1.27 -9.46 11.00
N SER A 251 1.73 -8.28 11.40
CA SER A 251 3.16 -7.96 11.45
C SER A 251 3.90 -8.60 12.65
N LYS A 252 3.19 -8.86 13.74
CA LYS A 252 3.72 -9.34 15.04
C LYS A 252 4.84 -8.46 15.62
N MET A 253 4.91 -7.18 15.24
CA MET A 253 5.89 -6.23 15.76
C MET A 253 5.29 -5.29 16.80
N ARG A 254 6.19 -4.69 17.58
CA ARG A 254 5.87 -3.61 18.52
C ARG A 254 6.17 -2.25 17.88
N PRO A 255 5.48 -1.19 18.32
CA PRO A 255 5.80 0.17 17.89
C PRO A 255 7.28 0.50 18.12
N SER A 256 7.90 1.13 17.13
CA SER A 256 9.30 1.56 17.16
C SER A 256 9.47 2.76 16.22
N PHE A 257 10.67 3.34 16.13
CA PHE A 257 10.94 4.42 15.18
C PHE A 257 10.56 4.06 13.73
N ASN A 258 10.81 2.81 13.32
CA ASN A 258 10.50 2.30 11.98
C ASN A 258 9.16 1.54 11.91
N THR A 259 8.39 1.49 13.01
CA THR A 259 7.12 0.76 13.08
C THR A 259 6.07 1.63 13.75
N CYS A 260 5.23 2.27 12.95
CA CYS A 260 4.17 3.12 13.47
C CYS A 260 2.98 2.32 14.01
N THR A 261 2.16 2.97 14.84
CA THR A 261 0.86 2.41 15.24
C THR A 261 -0.14 2.52 14.08
N PRO A 262 -1.15 1.63 14.01
CA PRO A 262 -2.21 1.72 13.02
C PRO A 262 -2.93 3.07 13.01
N ASP A 263 -3.20 3.66 14.18
CA ASP A 263 -3.88 4.95 14.28
C ASP A 263 -3.03 6.10 13.74
N ALA A 264 -1.72 6.11 14.04
CA ALA A 264 -0.80 7.10 13.50
C ALA A 264 -0.68 6.96 11.97
N PHE A 265 -0.56 5.72 11.47
CA PHE A 265 -0.54 5.43 10.04
C PHE A 265 -1.79 5.97 9.34
N VAL A 266 -2.99 5.61 9.81
CA VAL A 266 -4.24 6.03 9.16
C VAL A 266 -4.44 7.53 9.22
N LYS A 267 -4.08 8.18 10.33
CA LYS A 267 -4.15 9.64 10.47
C LYS A 267 -3.36 10.36 9.38
N TRP A 268 -2.15 9.88 9.08
CA TRP A 268 -1.31 10.45 8.03
C TRP A 268 -1.78 10.03 6.64
N ALA A 269 -2.17 8.77 6.43
CA ALA A 269 -2.64 8.28 5.15
C ALA A 269 -3.87 9.07 4.64
N LEU A 270 -4.85 9.35 5.52
CA LEU A 270 -6.06 10.08 5.14
C LEU A 270 -5.79 11.53 4.68
N LYS A 271 -4.67 12.14 5.09
CA LYS A 271 -4.25 13.48 4.63
C LYS A 271 -3.72 13.49 3.20
N THR A 272 -3.47 12.33 2.60
CA THR A 272 -2.94 12.23 1.23
C THR A 272 -4.04 11.98 0.19
N VAL A 273 -5.26 11.67 0.64
CA VAL A 273 -6.37 11.30 -0.24
C VAL A 273 -6.82 12.50 -1.09
N GLY A 274 -6.83 12.31 -2.41
CA GLY A 274 -7.10 13.37 -3.38
C GLY A 274 -5.86 14.17 -3.80
N VAL A 275 -4.70 13.92 -3.18
CA VAL A 275 -3.44 14.61 -3.47
C VAL A 275 -2.43 13.66 -4.09
N GLU A 276 -2.33 12.44 -3.57
CA GLU A 276 -1.43 11.40 -4.08
C GLU A 276 -2.23 10.23 -4.67
N ASN A 277 -1.79 9.70 -5.80
CA ASN A 277 -2.34 8.47 -6.38
C ASN A 277 -1.78 7.23 -5.69
N GLN A 278 -0.54 7.33 -5.18
CA GLN A 278 0.18 6.30 -4.44
C GLN A 278 0.75 6.96 -3.19
N THR A 279 0.37 6.47 -2.00
CA THR A 279 0.80 7.00 -0.71
C THR A 279 1.50 5.93 0.11
N TYR A 280 2.49 6.32 0.91
CA TYR A 280 3.15 5.45 1.88
C TYR A 280 2.50 5.51 3.27
N GLY A 281 1.48 6.36 3.42
CA GLY A 281 0.64 6.50 4.61
C GLY A 281 1.31 7.06 5.86
N TYR A 282 2.64 7.10 5.95
CA TYR A 282 3.38 7.63 7.10
C TYR A 282 4.72 8.24 6.67
N PRO A 283 5.18 9.38 7.25
CA PRO A 283 6.40 10.06 6.78
C PRO A 283 7.65 9.19 6.75
N VAL A 284 7.85 8.33 7.75
CA VAL A 284 9.00 7.39 7.78
C VAL A 284 8.89 6.36 6.65
N HIS A 285 7.70 5.83 6.38
CA HIS A 285 7.47 4.91 5.25
C HIS A 285 7.66 5.61 3.92
N LYS A 286 7.35 6.91 3.83
CA LYS A 286 7.59 7.69 2.62
C LYS A 286 9.07 7.84 2.31
N LEU A 287 9.89 8.09 3.33
CA LEU A 287 11.35 8.11 3.19
C LEU A 287 11.88 6.73 2.75
N GLN A 288 11.40 5.65 3.37
CA GLN A 288 11.76 4.28 2.99
C GLN A 288 11.35 3.94 1.56
N GLY A 289 10.12 4.28 1.17
CA GLY A 289 9.59 4.07 -0.18
C GLY A 289 10.41 4.82 -1.23
N TYR A 290 10.73 6.09 -0.99
CA TYR A 290 11.59 6.87 -1.87
C TYR A 290 12.99 6.23 -2.03
N PHE A 291 13.58 5.79 -0.92
CA PHE A 291 14.85 5.08 -0.96
C PHE A 291 14.75 3.78 -1.78
N GLN A 292 13.68 3.02 -1.63
CA GLN A 292 13.47 1.78 -2.37
C GLN A 292 13.19 2.02 -3.86
N GLU A 293 12.45 3.06 -4.24
CA GLU A 293 12.27 3.49 -5.62
C GLU A 293 13.60 3.93 -6.26
N LEU A 294 14.43 4.64 -5.51
CA LEU A 294 15.78 5.03 -5.94
C LEU A 294 16.63 3.78 -6.19
N LEU A 295 16.67 2.86 -5.23
CA LEU A 295 17.39 1.59 -5.38
C LEU A 295 16.89 0.77 -6.58
N ALA A 296 15.57 0.71 -6.79
CA ALA A 296 15.00 -0.02 -7.94
C ALA A 296 15.34 0.64 -9.28
N THR A 297 15.53 1.96 -9.32
CA THR A 297 15.83 2.71 -10.55
C THR A 297 17.32 2.69 -10.90
N TYR A 298 18.20 2.80 -9.90
CA TYR A 298 19.62 3.06 -10.11
C TYR A 298 20.54 1.89 -9.76
N VAL A 299 20.04 0.88 -9.06
CA VAL A 299 20.83 -0.26 -8.62
C VAL A 299 20.34 -1.52 -9.34
N PRO A 300 21.24 -2.41 -9.82
CA PRO A 300 20.85 -3.66 -10.46
C PRO A 300 19.87 -4.47 -9.58
N GLU A 301 18.85 -5.05 -10.22
CA GLU A 301 17.82 -5.83 -9.52
C GLU A 301 18.42 -6.96 -8.67
N SER A 302 19.51 -7.58 -9.13
CA SER A 302 20.24 -8.63 -8.41
C SER A 302 20.75 -8.18 -7.03
N PHE A 303 21.17 -6.93 -6.88
CA PHE A 303 21.59 -6.37 -5.59
C PHE A 303 20.39 -6.19 -4.66
N ASN A 304 19.28 -5.64 -5.17
CA ASN A 304 18.05 -5.48 -4.40
C ASN A 304 17.48 -6.83 -3.93
N LEU A 305 17.49 -7.83 -4.81
CA LEU A 305 17.12 -9.21 -4.49
C LEU A 305 18.02 -9.80 -3.40
N SER A 306 19.33 -9.65 -3.52
CA SER A 306 20.30 -10.15 -2.53
C SER A 306 20.11 -9.48 -1.16
N PHE A 307 19.94 -8.15 -1.14
CA PHE A 307 19.66 -7.39 0.07
C PHE A 307 18.36 -7.84 0.76
N ASN A 308 17.26 -7.92 0.00
CA ASN A 308 15.97 -8.35 0.53
C ASN A 308 16.00 -9.81 0.98
N HIS A 309 16.71 -10.70 0.26
CA HIS A 309 16.90 -12.08 0.68
C HIS A 309 17.62 -12.17 2.01
N LYS A 310 18.75 -11.45 2.17
CA LYS A 310 19.48 -11.43 3.44
C LYS A 310 18.61 -10.96 4.60
N MET A 311 17.88 -9.86 4.42
CA MET A 311 16.97 -9.31 5.42
C MET A 311 15.86 -10.29 5.81
N MET A 312 15.22 -10.95 4.83
CA MET A 312 14.18 -11.94 5.09
C MET A 312 14.75 -13.22 5.71
N GLY A 313 15.95 -13.64 5.32
CA GLY A 313 16.69 -14.73 5.94
C GLY A 313 16.99 -14.47 7.41
N ASP A 314 17.34 -13.25 7.79
CA ASP A 314 17.52 -12.85 9.19
C ASP A 314 16.21 -12.91 9.99
N ILE A 315 15.08 -12.56 9.39
CA ILE A 315 13.75 -12.71 10.01
C ILE A 315 13.44 -14.19 10.22
N ARG A 316 13.65 -15.02 9.19
CA ARG A 316 13.47 -16.48 9.26
C ARG A 316 14.32 -17.11 10.35
N ARG A 317 15.63 -16.83 10.38
CA ARG A 317 16.55 -17.34 11.41
C ARG A 317 16.13 -16.96 12.83
N ARG A 318 15.68 -15.72 13.05
CA ARG A 318 15.15 -15.27 14.35
C ARG A 318 13.91 -16.05 14.75
N TYR A 319 13.02 -16.34 13.81
CA TYR A 319 11.85 -17.17 14.05
C TYR A 319 12.22 -18.60 14.44
N TYR A 320 13.09 -19.25 13.64
CA TYR A 320 13.55 -20.61 13.90
C TYR A 320 14.23 -20.73 15.27
N ARG A 321 15.10 -19.79 15.62
CA ARG A 321 15.74 -19.75 16.95
C ARG A 321 14.73 -19.61 18.07
N LYS A 322 13.73 -18.74 17.92
CA LYS A 322 12.69 -18.51 18.93
C LYS A 322 11.85 -19.75 19.20
N TYR A 323 11.56 -20.54 18.15
CA TYR A 323 10.71 -21.72 18.23
C TYR A 323 11.47 -23.06 18.19
N ARG A 324 12.81 -23.02 18.24
CA ARG A 324 13.70 -24.20 18.20
C ARG A 324 13.44 -25.13 17.01
N ILE A 325 13.17 -24.54 15.84
CA ILE A 325 13.00 -25.27 14.59
C ILE A 325 14.39 -25.55 14.00
N VAL A 326 14.61 -26.78 13.52
CA VAL A 326 15.86 -27.18 12.83
C VAL A 326 15.90 -26.56 11.45
N ASP A 327 17.03 -25.93 11.09
CA ASP A 327 17.20 -25.24 9.81
C ASP A 327 18.14 -26.03 8.88
N ASP A 328 17.57 -26.95 8.10
CA ASP A 328 18.32 -27.82 7.17
C ASP A 328 18.94 -27.07 5.97
N GLU A 329 18.64 -25.77 5.81
CA GLU A 329 19.16 -24.93 4.72
C GLU A 329 20.56 -24.37 4.99
N ILE A 330 21.03 -24.38 6.25
CA ILE A 330 22.33 -23.80 6.62
C ILE A 330 23.49 -24.53 5.89
N ASP A 331 23.29 -25.79 5.51
CA ASP A 331 24.33 -26.63 4.90
C ASP A 331 24.63 -26.30 3.43
N PHE A 332 23.70 -25.73 2.67
CA PHE A 332 23.95 -25.37 1.27
C PHE A 332 24.89 -24.17 1.11
N SER A 333 25.04 -23.34 2.15
CA SER A 333 25.96 -22.18 2.14
C SER A 333 27.41 -22.54 2.43
N LYS A 334 27.68 -23.75 2.96
CA LYS A 334 29.04 -24.24 3.22
C LYS A 334 29.64 -25.02 2.04
N ASN A 335 28.82 -25.35 1.04
CA ASN A 335 29.21 -26.15 -0.13
C ASN A 335 29.34 -25.31 -1.43
N LYS A 336 29.57 -24.00 -1.33
CA LYS A 336 29.87 -23.13 -2.47
C LYS A 336 31.12 -22.29 -2.27
#